data_AF-A0ABD2UCV6-F1
#
_entry.id   AF-A0ABD2UCV6-F1
#
_cell.length_a   1.000
_cell.length_b   1.000
_cell.length_c   1.000
_cell.angle_alpha   90.00
_cell.angle_beta   90.00
_cell.angle_gamma   90.00
#
_symmetry.space_group_name_H-M   'P 1'
#
loop_
_entity.id
_entity.type
_entity.pdbx_description
1 polymer ?
#
loop_
_entity_poly.entity_id
_entity_poly.type
_entity_poly.pdbx_seq_one_letter_code
_entity_poly.pdbx_strand_id
1 'polypeptide(L)'
;MPVAASAVYFLNLRGDVLINRLYRDDVGGNMVDAFRMHIMQTKELGTCPVRQIGGCSFFYMRISNVYIVIVVSTNANVACAFKFVVEAVALFKSYFGGSFDEDAIRNNFVLIYELLDEIMDFGYPQNLSPEILKLYITQEGVRSPFSSKAQLQQPLDKPVPNATLQVTGAVGWRREGLIYKKNEVFLDIVESVNLLMSSKGSVLRCDVTGKVLMKCFLSGMPDLKLGLNDKIGLEKESQLKSRPTKSGKTIELDDVTFHQCVNLTRFNSEKTVSFVPPDGEFELMKYRITEGVNLPFRVLPTIKELGRTRMEVNVKVKSVFGAKMFALGVVIKVPVPKQTAKASFQVTSGRAKYNPSIDSLVWNFTIS
;
A
#
# COMPACT_ATOMS: atom_id res chain seq x y z
N MET A 1 14.68 -5.37 23.59
CA MET A 1 14.05 -5.45 22.26
C MET A 1 15.06 -4.96 21.22
N PRO A 2 15.26 -5.66 20.10
CA PRO A 2 16.17 -5.18 19.05
C PRO A 2 15.68 -3.82 18.53
N VAL A 3 16.59 -2.85 18.41
CA VAL A 3 16.29 -1.51 17.89
C VAL A 3 15.95 -1.56 16.40
N ALA A 4 15.27 -0.52 15.91
CA ALA A 4 15.00 -0.35 14.47
C ALA A 4 16.07 0.52 13.78
N ALA A 5 16.56 1.55 14.46
CA ALA A 5 17.51 2.51 13.89
C ALA A 5 18.46 3.08 14.95
N SER A 6 19.69 3.42 14.58
CA SER A 6 20.56 4.32 15.36
C SER A 6 20.58 5.72 14.74
N ALA A 7 20.49 5.77 13.41
CA ALA A 7 20.40 7.01 12.65
C ALA A 7 19.51 6.83 11.41
N VAL A 8 18.83 7.90 11.00
CA VAL A 8 18.03 7.98 9.79
C VAL A 8 18.53 9.13 8.94
N TYR A 9 18.76 8.87 7.65
CA TYR A 9 19.21 9.86 6.68
C TYR A 9 18.27 9.88 5.48
N PHE A 10 17.97 11.09 5.00
CA PHE A 10 17.28 11.34 3.74
C PHE A 10 18.30 11.94 2.78
N LEU A 11 18.62 11.22 1.70
CA LEU A 11 19.62 11.63 0.72
C LEU A 11 18.96 11.83 -0.64
N ASN A 12 19.45 12.77 -1.45
CA ASN A 12 19.03 12.87 -2.85
C ASN A 12 19.74 11.81 -3.73
N LEU A 13 19.46 11.82 -5.04
CA LEU A 13 20.07 10.90 -6.00
C LEU A 13 21.59 11.09 -6.20
N ARG A 14 22.15 12.24 -5.77
CA ARG A 14 23.60 12.49 -5.76
C ARG A 14 24.27 12.02 -4.47
N GLY A 15 23.47 11.67 -3.46
CA GLY A 15 23.89 11.29 -2.12
C GLY A 15 23.91 12.44 -1.11
N ASP A 16 23.59 13.68 -1.52
CA ASP A 16 23.55 14.86 -0.64
C ASP A 16 22.52 14.67 0.46
N VAL A 17 22.92 14.95 1.70
CA VAL A 17 22.04 14.88 2.86
C VAL A 17 21.03 16.00 2.74
N LEU A 18 19.75 15.62 2.67
CA LEU A 18 18.63 16.55 2.76
C LEU A 18 18.29 16.78 4.23
N ILE A 19 18.14 15.70 5.00
CA ILE A 19 17.87 15.69 6.44
C ILE A 19 18.58 14.48 7.05
N ASN A 20 19.07 14.62 8.27
CA ASN A 20 19.53 13.50 9.09
C ASN A 20 19.03 13.62 10.52
N ARG A 21 18.81 12.48 11.16
CA ARG A 21 18.52 12.39 12.60
C ARG A 21 19.30 11.25 13.22
N LEU A 22 20.12 11.58 14.20
CA LEU A 22 20.80 10.63 15.08
C LEU A 22 19.90 10.39 16.30
N TYR A 23 19.59 9.13 16.59
CA TYR A 23 18.84 8.73 17.79
C TYR A 23 19.75 8.08 18.84
N ARG A 24 20.94 7.62 18.43
CA ARG A 24 21.92 6.98 19.28
C ARG A 24 23.32 7.46 18.92
N ASP A 25 24.19 7.49 19.92
CA ASP A 25 25.59 7.94 19.77
C ASP A 25 26.54 6.81 19.32
N ASP A 26 26.00 5.67 18.87
CA ASP A 26 26.73 4.46 18.50
C ASP A 26 27.13 4.39 17.02
N VAL A 27 26.89 5.48 16.27
CA VAL A 27 27.19 5.59 14.85
C VAL A 27 27.98 6.88 14.58
N GLY A 28 29.14 6.76 13.95
CA GLY A 28 30.01 7.90 13.63
C GLY A 28 29.53 8.77 12.46
N GLY A 29 30.12 9.95 12.29
CA GLY A 29 29.69 10.94 11.28
C GLY A 29 29.92 10.55 9.80
N ASN A 30 30.80 9.60 9.50
CA ASN A 30 31.22 9.28 8.12
C ASN A 30 30.34 8.24 7.40
N MET A 31 29.15 7.92 7.94
CA MET A 31 28.31 6.86 7.37
C MET A 31 27.70 7.21 6.02
N VAL A 32 27.42 8.50 5.78
CA VAL A 32 26.88 8.95 4.51
C VAL A 32 27.89 8.74 3.38
N ASP A 33 29.17 9.03 3.63
CA ASP A 33 30.24 8.83 2.64
C ASP A 33 30.45 7.34 2.37
N ALA A 34 30.43 6.51 3.42
CA ALA A 34 30.47 5.06 3.27
C ALA A 34 29.32 4.54 2.40
N PHE A 35 28.09 5.03 2.61
CA PHE A 35 26.92 4.70 1.80
C PHE A 35 27.09 5.14 0.34
N ARG A 36 27.55 6.38 0.10
CA ARG A 36 27.77 6.89 -1.27
C ARG A 36 28.78 6.03 -2.04
N MET A 37 29.95 5.79 -1.43
CA MET A 37 31.06 5.09 -2.07
C MET A 37 30.74 3.62 -2.35
N HIS A 38 30.13 2.92 -1.38
CA HIS A 38 29.98 1.46 -1.48
C HIS A 38 28.62 1.02 -2.04
N ILE A 39 27.58 1.86 -1.96
CA ILE A 39 26.21 1.48 -2.36
C ILE A 39 25.75 2.29 -3.57
N MET A 40 25.89 3.62 -3.57
CA MET A 40 25.39 4.44 -4.69
C MET A 40 26.26 4.34 -5.95
N GLN A 41 27.59 4.26 -5.79
CA GLN A 41 28.52 4.20 -6.92
C GLN A 41 28.72 2.78 -7.47
N THR A 42 28.33 1.76 -6.72
CA THR A 42 28.45 0.36 -7.14
C THR A 42 27.31 0.00 -8.10
N LYS A 43 27.64 -0.22 -9.38
CA LYS A 43 26.67 -0.54 -10.46
C LYS A 43 26.05 -1.95 -10.38
N GLU A 44 26.14 -2.64 -9.25
CA GLU A 44 25.57 -3.99 -9.14
C GLU A 44 24.04 -3.93 -9.22
N LEU A 45 23.50 -4.47 -10.32
CA LEU A 45 22.08 -4.55 -10.69
C LEU A 45 21.22 -5.45 -9.77
N GLY A 46 21.72 -5.80 -8.58
CA GLY A 46 21.03 -6.55 -7.54
C GLY A 46 21.12 -5.80 -6.21
N THR A 47 20.35 -4.72 -6.08
CA THR A 47 20.37 -3.86 -4.89
C THR A 47 19.77 -4.60 -3.69
N CYS A 48 20.60 -5.31 -2.93
CA CYS A 48 20.20 -5.79 -1.63
C CYS A 48 19.90 -4.56 -0.76
N PRO A 49 18.67 -4.41 -0.23
CA PRO A 49 18.28 -3.24 0.55
C PRO A 49 18.94 -3.23 1.94
N VAL A 50 19.66 -4.29 2.30
CA VAL A 50 20.47 -4.43 3.50
C VAL A 50 21.91 -4.66 3.09
N ARG A 51 22.83 -3.83 3.58
CA ARG A 51 24.27 -3.96 3.33
C ARG A 51 25.02 -3.76 4.63
N GLN A 52 25.99 -4.61 4.89
CA GLN A 52 26.91 -4.43 6.00
C GLN A 52 28.20 -3.83 5.49
N ILE A 53 28.62 -2.71 6.07
CA ILE A 53 29.89 -2.03 5.75
C ILE A 53 30.63 -1.82 7.06
N GLY A 54 31.75 -2.50 7.23
CA GLY A 54 32.47 -2.55 8.50
C GLY A 54 31.58 -3.09 9.63
N GLY A 55 31.54 -2.36 10.75
CA GLY A 55 30.72 -2.69 11.93
C GLY A 55 29.26 -2.21 11.87
N CYS A 56 28.83 -1.57 10.78
CA CYS A 56 27.49 -1.00 10.66
C CYS A 56 26.67 -1.70 9.57
N SER A 57 25.38 -1.85 9.82
CA SER A 57 24.40 -2.28 8.82
C SER A 57 23.62 -1.07 8.31
N PHE A 58 23.46 -1.03 6.99
CA PHE A 58 22.75 -0.01 6.23
C PHE A 58 21.50 -0.65 5.67
N PHE A 59 20.34 -0.17 6.10
CA PHE A 59 19.04 -0.51 5.50
C PHE A 59 18.62 0.68 4.66
N TYR A 60 18.31 0.47 3.40
CA TYR A 60 17.92 1.59 2.55
C TYR A 60 16.81 1.21 1.58
N MET A 61 16.00 2.22 1.28
CA MET A 61 15.02 2.15 0.22
C MET A 61 14.98 3.47 -0.54
N ARG A 62 14.63 3.37 -1.82
CA ARG A 62 14.45 4.54 -2.67
C ARG A 62 12.97 4.81 -2.87
N ILE A 63 12.54 6.03 -2.57
CA ILE A 63 11.19 6.53 -2.81
C ILE A 63 11.32 7.80 -3.64
N SER A 64 10.74 7.80 -4.83
CA SER A 64 10.88 8.91 -5.79
C SER A 64 12.38 9.19 -6.09
N ASN A 65 12.82 10.43 -5.89
CA ASN A 65 14.19 10.90 -6.02
C ASN A 65 14.95 10.98 -4.67
N VAL A 66 14.47 10.28 -3.64
CA VAL A 66 15.06 10.29 -2.29
C VAL A 66 15.45 8.87 -1.87
N TYR A 67 16.67 8.72 -1.35
CA TYR A 67 17.11 7.55 -0.60
C TYR A 67 16.84 7.78 0.87
N ILE A 68 16.16 6.83 1.51
CA ILE A 68 16.00 6.79 2.96
C ILE A 68 16.92 5.69 3.47
N VAL A 69 17.86 6.07 4.33
CA VAL A 69 18.92 5.20 4.83
C VAL A 69 18.85 5.14 6.35
N ILE A 70 18.67 3.94 6.87
CA ILE A 70 18.80 3.63 8.29
C ILE A 70 20.17 3.01 8.52
N VAL A 71 20.87 3.50 9.53
CA VAL A 71 22.15 2.93 9.98
C VAL A 71 21.99 2.40 11.39
N VAL A 72 22.54 1.20 11.63
CA VAL A 72 22.58 0.54 12.93
C VAL A 72 23.94 -0.13 13.14
N SER A 73 24.49 -0.06 14.34
CA SER A 73 25.75 -0.73 14.71
C SER A 73 25.54 -2.07 15.45
N THR A 74 24.28 -2.40 15.77
CA THR A 74 23.89 -3.62 16.49
C THR A 74 22.95 -4.49 15.66
N ASN A 75 22.69 -5.73 16.12
CA ASN A 75 21.68 -6.59 15.52
C ASN A 75 20.27 -5.97 15.69
N ALA A 76 19.73 -5.44 14.58
CA ALA A 76 18.47 -4.70 14.55
C ALA A 76 17.34 -5.54 13.94
N ASN A 77 16.10 -5.19 14.28
CA ASN A 77 14.95 -5.77 13.60
C ASN A 77 14.73 -5.08 12.26
N VAL A 78 15.28 -5.67 11.21
CA VAL A 78 15.23 -5.16 9.83
C VAL A 78 13.79 -4.95 9.34
N ALA A 79 12.88 -5.86 9.67
CA ALA A 79 11.48 -5.74 9.27
C ALA A 79 10.80 -4.55 9.94
N CYS A 80 11.08 -4.32 11.23
CA CYS A 80 10.61 -3.14 11.96
C CYS A 80 11.15 -1.85 11.34
N ALA A 81 12.44 -1.82 10.98
CA ALA A 81 13.07 -0.67 10.33
C ALA A 81 12.40 -0.31 8.98
N PHE A 82 12.17 -1.30 8.10
CA PHE A 82 11.48 -1.05 6.83
C PHE A 82 10.01 -0.66 7.01
N LYS A 83 9.31 -1.31 7.96
CA LYS A 83 7.93 -0.94 8.29
C LYS A 83 7.84 0.51 8.77
N PHE A 84 8.76 0.92 9.65
CA PHE A 84 8.88 2.30 10.11
C PHE A 84 9.05 3.27 8.94
N VAL A 85 9.97 3.00 8.00
CA VAL A 85 10.17 3.91 6.85
C VAL A 85 8.91 4.04 6.00
N VAL A 86 8.22 2.94 5.72
CA VAL A 86 6.97 2.96 4.93
C VAL A 86 5.89 3.79 5.62
N GLU A 87 5.70 3.60 6.93
CA GLU A 87 4.72 4.34 7.72
C GLU A 87 5.09 5.82 7.89
N ALA A 88 6.37 6.13 8.15
CA ALA A 88 6.86 7.50 8.26
C ALA A 88 6.64 8.28 6.96
N VAL A 89 6.89 7.64 5.80
CA VAL A 89 6.65 8.27 4.49
C VAL A 89 5.16 8.48 4.24
N ALA A 90 4.30 7.54 4.63
CA ALA A 90 2.85 7.71 4.54
C ALA A 90 2.37 8.88 5.42
N LEU A 91 2.90 8.98 6.64
CA LEU A 91 2.68 10.10 7.56
C LEU A 91 3.12 11.43 6.93
N PHE A 92 4.35 11.52 6.42
CA PHE A 92 4.86 12.73 5.74
C PHE A 92 3.98 13.15 4.57
N LYS A 93 3.60 12.20 3.70
CA LYS A 93 2.65 12.48 2.59
C LYS A 93 1.33 13.02 3.10
N SER A 94 0.83 12.55 4.24
CA SER A 94 -0.42 13.04 4.82
C SER A 94 -0.33 14.50 5.29
N TYR A 95 0.85 15.01 5.63
CA TYR A 95 1.10 16.42 5.95
C TYR A 95 1.35 17.26 4.69
N PHE A 96 2.07 16.72 3.71
CA PHE A 96 2.51 17.46 2.51
C PHE A 96 1.51 17.46 1.34
N GLY A 97 0.32 16.87 1.53
CA GLY A 97 -0.69 16.77 0.47
C GLY A 97 -0.39 15.71 -0.59
N GLY A 98 0.31 14.64 -0.22
CA GLY A 98 0.50 13.42 -1.02
C GLY A 98 1.88 13.27 -1.67
N SER A 99 2.66 14.35 -1.72
CA SER A 99 4.02 14.33 -2.31
C SER A 99 5.09 13.92 -1.29
N PHE A 100 6.11 13.21 -1.76
CA PHE A 100 7.33 12.89 -1.01
C PHE A 100 8.48 12.77 -2.02
N ASP A 101 9.20 13.87 -2.18
CA ASP A 101 10.35 14.07 -3.06
C ASP A 101 11.34 15.05 -2.42
N GLU A 102 12.47 15.31 -3.10
CA GLU A 102 13.53 16.21 -2.63
C GLU A 102 13.00 17.63 -2.30
N ASP A 103 12.08 18.15 -3.09
CA ASP A 103 11.53 19.50 -2.90
C ASP A 103 10.56 19.55 -1.72
N ALA A 104 9.70 18.54 -1.58
CA ALA A 104 8.80 18.41 -0.44
C ALA A 104 9.58 18.33 0.89
N ILE A 105 10.68 17.58 0.93
CA ILE A 105 11.53 17.48 2.13
C ILE A 105 12.17 18.84 2.46
N ARG A 106 12.74 19.52 1.46
CA ARG A 106 13.38 20.83 1.66
C ARG A 106 12.40 21.91 2.13
N ASN A 107 11.17 21.91 1.59
CA ASN A 107 10.18 22.91 1.96
C ASN A 107 9.55 22.66 3.35
N ASN A 108 9.68 21.44 3.88
CA ASN A 108 9.03 21.01 5.13
C ASN A 108 10.03 20.53 6.20
N PHE A 109 11.29 20.94 6.14
CA PHE A 109 12.35 20.37 6.98
C PHE A 109 12.08 20.54 8.49
N VAL A 110 11.55 21.68 8.92
CA VAL A 110 11.20 21.93 10.33
C VAL A 110 10.16 20.92 10.82
N LEU A 111 9.07 20.75 10.08
CA LEU A 111 8.02 19.79 10.38
C LEU A 111 8.54 18.35 10.37
N ILE A 112 9.45 18.00 9.46
CA ILE A 112 10.05 16.66 9.43
C ILE A 112 10.87 16.41 10.69
N TYR A 113 11.65 17.38 11.17
CA TYR A 113 12.39 17.23 12.42
C TYR A 113 11.48 17.02 13.63
N GLU A 114 10.42 17.82 13.75
CA GLU A 114 9.41 17.66 14.81
C GLU A 114 8.73 16.29 14.74
N LEU A 115 8.34 15.84 13.54
CA LEU A 115 7.76 14.51 13.36
C LEU A 115 8.75 13.40 13.71
N LEU A 116 10.01 13.49 13.28
CA LEU A 116 11.03 12.47 13.55
C LEU A 116 11.26 12.29 15.06
N ASP A 117 11.29 13.39 15.81
CA ASP A 117 11.45 13.37 17.26
C ASP A 117 10.25 12.73 17.99
N GLU A 118 9.04 12.88 17.45
CA GLU A 118 7.82 12.31 18.04
C GLU A 118 7.59 10.84 17.65
N ILE A 119 7.98 10.43 16.43
CA ILE A 119 7.70 9.09 15.92
C ILE A 119 8.75 8.04 16.26
N MET A 120 9.90 8.45 16.80
CA MET A 120 10.98 7.54 17.18
C MET A 120 11.78 8.09 18.36
N ASP A 121 11.94 7.28 19.39
CA ASP A 121 12.77 7.60 20.56
C ASP A 121 13.84 6.54 20.74
N PHE A 122 15.11 6.97 20.82
CA PHE A 122 16.29 6.12 20.98
C PHE A 122 16.34 4.89 20.04
N GLY A 123 15.81 5.02 18.82
CA GLY A 123 15.78 3.93 17.83
C GLY A 123 14.58 2.99 17.92
N TYR A 124 13.62 3.28 18.80
CA TYR A 124 12.35 2.59 18.95
C TYR A 124 11.22 3.40 18.31
N PRO A 125 10.59 2.90 17.24
CA PRO A 125 9.39 3.53 16.67
C PRO A 125 8.28 3.68 17.72
N GLN A 126 7.66 4.85 17.74
CA GLN A 126 6.55 5.20 18.61
C GLN A 126 5.23 5.14 17.83
N ASN A 127 4.34 6.11 18.02
CA ASN A 127 3.07 6.18 17.31
C ASN A 127 3.22 6.98 16.01
N LEU A 128 2.88 6.35 14.88
CA LEU A 128 2.96 6.97 13.54
C LEU A 128 1.59 7.37 12.99
N SER A 129 0.52 7.33 13.80
CA SER A 129 -0.83 7.64 13.35
C SER A 129 -0.99 9.13 13.01
N PRO A 130 -1.29 9.48 11.74
CA PRO A 130 -1.48 10.88 11.36
C PRO A 130 -2.63 11.55 12.09
N GLU A 131 -3.69 10.79 12.43
CA GLU A 131 -4.88 11.31 13.11
C GLU A 131 -4.57 11.80 14.53
N ILE A 132 -3.58 11.18 15.18
CA ILE A 132 -3.17 11.50 16.55
C ILE A 132 -2.13 12.63 16.51
N LEU A 133 -1.10 12.47 15.67
CA LEU A 133 0.01 13.44 15.57
C LEU A 133 -0.48 14.83 15.17
N LYS A 134 -1.47 14.91 14.25
CA LYS A 134 -2.05 16.18 13.80
C LYS A 134 -2.80 16.95 14.89
N LEU A 135 -3.06 16.35 16.06
CA LEU A 135 -3.73 17.04 17.17
C LEU A 135 -2.79 17.97 17.93
N TYR A 136 -1.49 17.69 17.93
CA TYR A 136 -0.50 18.45 18.70
C TYR A 136 0.67 18.95 17.86
N ILE A 137 0.97 18.32 16.72
CA ILE A 137 1.87 18.86 15.70
C ILE A 137 1.02 19.65 14.70
N THR A 138 0.89 20.94 14.95
CA THR A 138 -0.07 21.82 14.24
C THR A 138 0.51 22.48 12.99
N GLN A 139 1.80 22.28 12.69
CA GLN A 139 2.41 22.87 11.49
C GLN A 139 1.76 22.27 10.23
N GLU A 140 1.11 23.13 9.44
CA GLU A 140 0.64 22.73 8.11
C GLU A 140 1.82 22.70 7.14
N GLY A 141 2.10 21.54 6.56
CA GLY A 141 3.17 21.42 5.57
C GLY A 141 2.89 22.26 4.32
N VAL A 142 3.95 22.82 3.73
CA VAL A 142 3.91 23.49 2.42
C VAL A 142 3.53 22.45 1.36
N ARG A 143 2.30 22.56 0.86
CA ARG A 143 1.74 21.67 -0.17
C ARG A 143 2.24 22.07 -1.55
N SER A 144 2.40 21.08 -2.44
CA SER A 144 2.80 21.35 -3.83
C SER A 144 1.71 22.17 -4.56
N PRO A 145 2.09 23.09 -5.47
CA PRO A 145 1.14 23.94 -6.20
C PRO A 145 0.19 23.16 -7.14
N PHE A 146 0.40 21.86 -7.32
CA PHE A 146 -0.43 20.96 -8.13
C PHE A 146 -1.46 20.14 -7.32
N SER A 147 -1.49 20.27 -5.99
CA SER A 147 -2.46 19.56 -5.15
C SER A 147 -3.76 20.37 -5.00
N SER A 148 -4.90 19.76 -5.38
CA SER A 148 -6.22 20.40 -5.34
C SER A 148 -6.63 20.71 -3.89
N LYS A 149 -7.14 21.93 -3.66
CA LYS A 149 -7.67 22.39 -2.38
C LYS A 149 -8.92 21.59 -1.98
N ALA A 150 -8.77 20.53 -1.20
CA ALA A 150 -9.84 20.04 -0.34
C ALA A 150 -9.75 20.78 1.00
N GLN A 151 -10.72 21.67 1.24
CA GLN A 151 -10.88 22.45 2.45
C GLN A 151 -11.05 21.53 3.67
N LEU A 152 -10.13 21.64 4.62
CA LEU A 152 -10.37 21.34 6.03
C LEU A 152 -10.00 22.58 6.83
N GLN A 153 -10.77 23.66 6.63
CA GLN A 153 -10.80 24.76 7.59
C GLN A 153 -11.43 24.18 8.87
N GLN A 154 -10.63 23.79 9.85
CA GLN A 154 -11.14 23.67 11.22
C GLN A 154 -11.06 25.05 11.88
N PRO A 155 -12.12 25.52 12.57
CA PRO A 155 -12.07 26.76 13.33
C PRO A 155 -11.07 26.64 14.49
N LEU A 156 -10.25 27.67 14.70
CA LEU A 156 -9.15 27.75 15.67
C LEU A 156 -9.56 27.71 17.16
N ASP A 157 -10.84 27.54 17.51
CA ASP A 157 -11.35 27.82 18.87
C ASP A 157 -11.91 26.59 19.62
N LYS A 158 -11.32 25.40 19.48
CA LYS A 158 -11.66 24.26 20.35
C LYS A 158 -10.49 23.91 21.27
N PRO A 159 -10.71 23.74 22.58
CA PRO A 159 -9.66 23.32 23.50
C PRO A 159 -9.07 22.00 22.98
N VAL A 160 -7.74 21.96 22.88
CA VAL A 160 -6.98 20.79 22.46
C VAL A 160 -7.48 19.62 23.31
N PRO A 161 -8.16 18.61 22.75
CA PRO A 161 -8.60 17.47 23.53
C PRO A 161 -7.34 16.86 24.17
N ASN A 162 -7.40 16.51 25.46
CA ASN A 162 -6.27 15.96 26.22
C ASN A 162 -5.54 14.87 25.41
N ALA A 163 -4.49 15.26 24.69
CA ALA A 163 -3.77 14.39 23.76
C ALA A 163 -3.19 13.17 24.48
N THR A 164 -2.87 13.36 25.77
CA THR A 164 -2.40 12.33 26.71
C THR A 164 -3.35 11.15 26.83
N LEU A 165 -4.67 11.35 26.83
CA LEU A 165 -5.64 10.25 26.97
C LEU A 165 -5.81 9.43 25.69
N GLN A 166 -5.69 10.05 24.50
CA GLN A 166 -5.78 9.35 23.23
C GLN A 166 -4.51 8.57 22.89
N VAL A 167 -3.36 9.01 23.41
CA VAL A 167 -2.07 8.32 23.28
C VAL A 167 -1.94 7.14 24.26
N THR A 168 -2.58 7.21 25.43
CA THR A 168 -2.47 6.16 26.48
C THR A 168 -3.68 5.24 26.60
N GLY A 169 -4.81 5.56 25.96
CA GLY A 169 -6.03 4.75 25.99
C GLY A 169 -5.92 3.47 25.17
N ALA A 170 -6.74 2.47 25.52
CA ALA A 170 -6.79 1.17 24.82
C ALA A 170 -7.25 1.29 23.34
N VAL A 171 -7.84 2.42 22.95
CA VAL A 171 -8.31 2.72 21.59
C VAL A 171 -7.66 4.03 21.13
N GLY A 172 -6.52 3.94 20.45
CA GLY A 172 -5.78 5.12 19.99
C GLY A 172 -6.29 5.71 18.67
N TRP A 173 -7.04 4.95 17.87
CA TRP A 173 -7.41 5.30 16.49
C TRP A 173 -8.81 5.91 16.35
N ARG A 174 -9.49 6.26 17.44
CA ARG A 174 -10.82 6.89 17.38
C ARG A 174 -11.02 7.86 18.52
N ARG A 175 -11.50 9.06 18.19
CA ARG A 175 -11.77 10.13 19.18
C ARG A 175 -13.13 9.96 19.83
N GLU A 176 -13.19 10.22 21.13
CA GLU A 176 -14.46 10.34 21.86
C GLU A 176 -15.22 11.61 21.45
N GLY A 177 -16.54 11.60 21.61
CA GLY A 177 -17.38 12.77 21.35
C GLY A 177 -17.63 13.13 19.88
N LEU A 178 -17.31 12.24 18.93
CA LEU A 178 -17.71 12.40 17.53
C LEU A 178 -19.24 12.41 17.41
N ILE A 179 -19.80 13.38 16.70
CA ILE A 179 -21.25 13.52 16.48
C ILE A 179 -21.49 13.78 14.99
N TYR A 180 -22.31 12.93 14.40
CA TYR A 180 -22.79 13.06 13.03
C TYR A 180 -24.31 13.24 13.02
N LYS A 181 -24.81 14.08 12.11
CA LYS A 181 -26.26 14.26 11.91
C LYS A 181 -26.95 12.95 11.49
N LYS A 182 -26.23 12.12 10.73
CA LYS A 182 -26.67 10.81 10.27
C LYS A 182 -25.52 9.83 10.41
N ASN A 183 -25.80 8.68 11.01
CA ASN A 183 -24.82 7.61 11.16
C ASN A 183 -24.82 6.76 9.89
N GLU A 184 -23.72 6.75 9.16
CA GLU A 184 -23.58 6.02 7.89
C GLU A 184 -22.26 5.26 7.83
N VAL A 185 -22.28 4.09 7.19
CA VAL A 185 -21.11 3.28 6.91
C VAL A 185 -21.17 2.86 5.46
N PHE A 186 -20.11 3.12 4.71
CA PHE A 186 -19.91 2.62 3.36
C PHE A 186 -18.81 1.57 3.40
N LEU A 187 -18.98 0.50 2.62
CA LEU A 187 -18.05 -0.60 2.55
C LEU A 187 -17.85 -0.96 1.08
N ASP A 188 -16.60 -0.80 0.62
CA ASP A 188 -16.18 -1.12 -0.73
C ASP A 188 -15.25 -2.33 -0.69
N ILE A 189 -15.62 -3.38 -1.42
CA ILE A 189 -14.78 -4.56 -1.62
C ILE A 189 -14.08 -4.41 -2.96
N VAL A 190 -12.76 -4.24 -2.93
CA VAL A 190 -11.93 -4.05 -4.12
C VAL A 190 -11.03 -5.27 -4.30
N GLU A 191 -11.22 -5.98 -5.40
CA GLU A 191 -10.47 -7.20 -5.71
C GLU A 191 -9.55 -7.00 -6.91
N SER A 192 -8.30 -7.43 -6.78
CA SER A 192 -7.33 -7.51 -7.85
C SER A 192 -7.07 -8.96 -8.21
N VAL A 193 -7.46 -9.35 -9.42
CA VAL A 193 -7.21 -10.70 -9.95
C VAL A 193 -5.85 -10.73 -10.62
N ASN A 194 -4.94 -11.51 -10.04
CA ASN A 194 -3.61 -11.77 -10.57
C ASN A 194 -3.62 -13.08 -11.37
N LEU A 195 -3.20 -13.02 -12.63
CA LEU A 195 -3.17 -14.18 -13.52
C LEU A 195 -1.82 -14.27 -14.23
N LEU A 196 -1.16 -15.42 -14.09
CA LEU A 196 -0.05 -15.84 -14.92
C LEU A 196 -0.47 -17.08 -15.71
N MET A 197 -0.30 -17.02 -17.02
CA MET A 197 -0.71 -18.09 -17.92
C MET A 197 0.43 -18.42 -18.88
N SER A 198 0.58 -19.70 -19.20
CA SER A 198 1.55 -20.16 -20.18
C SER A 198 1.16 -19.73 -21.60
N SER A 199 2.11 -19.80 -22.53
CA SER A 199 1.86 -19.59 -23.96
C SER A 199 0.86 -20.60 -24.56
N LYS A 200 0.67 -21.76 -23.92
CA LYS A 200 -0.32 -22.78 -24.32
C LYS A 200 -1.71 -22.53 -23.74
N GLY A 201 -1.89 -21.49 -22.93
CA GLY A 201 -3.16 -21.15 -22.29
C GLY A 201 -3.46 -21.91 -21.00
N SER A 202 -2.46 -22.57 -20.40
CA SER A 202 -2.59 -23.17 -19.06
C SER A 202 -2.34 -22.12 -17.98
N VAL A 203 -3.19 -22.08 -16.96
CA VAL A 203 -3.01 -21.18 -15.81
C VAL A 203 -1.83 -21.70 -14.98
N LEU A 204 -0.81 -20.85 -14.78
CA LEU A 204 0.38 -21.15 -13.98
C LEU A 204 0.23 -20.62 -12.55
N ARG A 205 -0.39 -19.44 -12.40
CA ARG A 205 -0.72 -18.84 -11.11
C ARG A 205 -2.00 -18.03 -11.24
N CYS A 206 -2.89 -18.19 -10.29
CA CYS A 206 -4.11 -17.41 -10.18
C CYS A 206 -4.32 -17.10 -8.70
N ASP A 207 -4.39 -15.82 -8.35
CA ASP A 207 -4.72 -15.40 -7.00
C ASP A 207 -5.51 -14.09 -7.04
N VAL A 208 -6.40 -13.92 -6.08
CA VAL A 208 -7.15 -12.69 -5.85
C VAL A 208 -6.63 -12.05 -4.60
N THR A 209 -6.20 -10.79 -4.71
CA THR A 209 -5.90 -9.94 -3.57
C THR A 209 -7.07 -8.98 -3.39
N GLY A 210 -7.84 -9.16 -2.32
CA GLY A 210 -8.98 -8.32 -1.98
C GLY A 210 -8.69 -7.37 -0.83
N LYS A 211 -9.34 -6.21 -0.84
CA LYS A 211 -9.29 -5.20 0.22
C LYS A 211 -10.70 -4.77 0.56
N VAL A 212 -10.97 -4.64 1.86
CA VAL A 212 -12.22 -4.08 2.39
C VAL A 212 -11.92 -2.66 2.84
N LEU A 213 -12.35 -1.69 2.04
CA LEU A 213 -12.26 -0.28 2.34
C LEU A 213 -13.54 0.16 3.02
N MET A 214 -13.42 0.88 4.12
CA MET A 214 -14.56 1.40 4.87
C MET A 214 -14.52 2.91 4.93
N LYS A 215 -15.71 3.51 4.93
CA LYS A 215 -15.92 4.92 5.22
C LYS A 215 -16.97 5.05 6.31
N CYS A 216 -16.54 5.44 7.50
CA CYS A 216 -17.38 5.47 8.70
C CYS A 216 -17.68 6.90 9.14
N PHE A 217 -18.97 7.25 9.18
CA PHE A 217 -19.48 8.49 9.75
C PHE A 217 -20.40 8.12 10.92
N LEU A 218 -19.81 7.76 12.05
CA LEU A 218 -20.55 7.26 13.22
C LEU A 218 -20.31 8.15 14.43
N SER A 219 -21.35 8.35 15.23
CA SER A 219 -21.27 9.09 16.48
C SER A 219 -20.77 8.22 17.63
N GLY A 220 -20.02 8.79 18.57
CA GLY A 220 -19.51 8.10 19.76
C GLY A 220 -18.46 7.03 19.46
N MET A 221 -18.44 5.96 20.26
CA MET A 221 -17.49 4.83 20.19
C MET A 221 -18.24 3.52 19.87
N PRO A 222 -18.66 3.29 18.62
CA PRO A 222 -19.42 2.10 18.24
C PRO A 222 -18.52 0.84 18.15
N ASP A 223 -19.01 -0.30 18.62
CA ASP A 223 -18.42 -1.62 18.35
C ASP A 223 -19.15 -2.25 17.15
N LEU A 224 -18.45 -2.36 16.01
CA LEU A 224 -18.96 -2.97 14.80
C LEU A 224 -18.57 -4.44 14.71
N LYS A 225 -19.43 -5.23 14.08
CA LYS A 225 -19.17 -6.64 13.75
C LYS A 225 -19.42 -6.88 12.27
N LEU A 226 -18.42 -7.40 11.57
CA LEU A 226 -18.52 -7.82 10.18
C LEU A 226 -18.50 -9.35 10.11
N GLY A 227 -19.56 -9.92 9.53
CA GLY A 227 -19.66 -11.34 9.20
C GLY A 227 -19.33 -11.56 7.72
N LEU A 228 -18.38 -12.44 7.44
CA LEU A 228 -18.03 -12.87 6.09
C LEU A 228 -18.57 -14.29 5.85
N ASN A 229 -18.84 -14.62 4.59
CA ASN A 229 -19.17 -16.00 4.17
C ASN A 229 -17.94 -16.90 4.08
N ASP A 230 -17.05 -16.80 5.08
CA ASP A 230 -15.88 -17.66 5.23
C ASP A 230 -16.34 -19.07 5.60
N LYS A 231 -15.82 -20.07 4.88
CA LYS A 231 -16.16 -21.49 5.08
C LYS A 231 -16.00 -21.92 6.55
N ILE A 232 -14.90 -21.51 7.17
CA ILE A 232 -14.57 -21.87 8.56
C ILE A 232 -15.53 -21.20 9.55
N GLY A 233 -15.92 -19.94 9.29
CA GLY A 233 -16.87 -19.22 10.12
C GLY A 233 -18.27 -19.81 10.06
N LEU A 234 -18.74 -20.15 8.86
CA LEU A 234 -20.07 -20.71 8.62
C LEU A 234 -20.22 -22.13 9.18
N GLU A 235 -19.19 -22.96 9.10
CA GLU A 235 -19.18 -24.30 9.70
C GLU A 235 -19.37 -24.23 11.22
N LYS A 236 -18.62 -23.35 11.91
CA LYS A 236 -18.78 -23.12 13.35
C LYS A 236 -20.16 -22.59 13.70
N GLU A 237 -20.69 -21.62 12.96
CA GLU A 237 -22.03 -21.07 13.23
C GLU A 237 -23.14 -22.12 13.03
N SER A 238 -22.99 -23.01 12.04
CA SER A 238 -23.94 -24.11 11.79
C SER A 238 -23.97 -25.14 12.93
N GLN A 239 -22.81 -25.44 13.53
CA GLN A 239 -22.70 -26.31 14.71
C GLN A 239 -23.35 -25.67 15.95
N LEU A 240 -23.24 -24.35 16.09
CA LEU A 240 -23.79 -23.59 17.22
C LEU A 240 -25.32 -23.36 17.13
N LYS A 241 -25.89 -23.27 15.93
CA LYS A 241 -27.30 -22.85 15.73
C LYS A 241 -28.23 -23.92 15.13
N SER A 242 -27.76 -25.17 14.96
CA SER A 242 -28.54 -26.32 14.43
C SER A 242 -29.43 -25.98 13.22
N ARG A 243 -28.96 -25.05 12.37
CA ARG A 243 -29.70 -24.54 11.22
C ARG A 243 -29.16 -25.23 9.96
N PRO A 244 -30.02 -25.74 9.06
CA PRO A 244 -29.54 -26.38 7.84
C PRO A 244 -28.71 -25.39 7.03
N THR A 245 -27.54 -25.84 6.59
CA THR A 245 -26.62 -25.07 5.75
C THR A 245 -27.33 -24.74 4.44
N LYS A 246 -27.77 -23.48 4.29
CA LYS A 246 -28.10 -22.98 2.95
C LYS A 246 -26.81 -23.06 2.13
N SER A 247 -26.90 -23.67 0.95
CA SER A 247 -25.85 -23.84 -0.06
C SER A 247 -25.37 -22.51 -0.65
N GLY A 248 -24.98 -21.57 0.19
CA GLY A 248 -24.23 -20.39 -0.22
C GLY A 248 -22.83 -20.83 -0.64
N LYS A 249 -22.32 -20.27 -1.73
CA LYS A 249 -20.91 -20.41 -2.08
C LYS A 249 -20.08 -19.84 -0.93
N THR A 250 -19.34 -20.69 -0.23
CA THR A 250 -18.40 -20.29 0.80
C THR A 250 -17.11 -19.82 0.14
N ILE A 251 -16.45 -18.85 0.78
CA ILE A 251 -15.13 -18.38 0.36
C ILE A 251 -14.10 -18.98 1.31
N GLU A 252 -13.00 -19.47 0.75
CA GLU A 252 -11.83 -19.91 1.52
C GLU A 252 -10.78 -18.79 1.43
N LEU A 253 -10.51 -18.17 2.58
CA LEU A 253 -9.51 -17.10 2.69
C LEU A 253 -8.17 -17.72 3.10
N ASP A 254 -7.15 -17.60 2.25
CA ASP A 254 -5.83 -18.16 2.51
C ASP A 254 -5.12 -17.37 3.63
N ASP A 255 -5.02 -16.06 3.43
CA ASP A 255 -4.39 -15.13 4.35
C ASP A 255 -5.31 -13.94 4.57
N VAL A 256 -5.37 -13.48 5.81
CA VAL A 256 -6.08 -12.25 6.18
C VAL A 256 -5.17 -11.38 7.04
N THR A 257 -5.11 -10.11 6.67
CA THR A 257 -4.47 -9.05 7.44
C THR A 257 -5.52 -8.03 7.83
N PHE A 258 -5.46 -7.57 9.07
CA PHE A 258 -6.46 -6.67 9.64
C PHE A 258 -5.84 -5.33 10.03
N HIS A 259 -6.66 -4.31 10.04
CA HIS A 259 -6.36 -3.06 10.73
C HIS A 259 -6.22 -3.29 12.23
N GLN A 260 -5.41 -2.47 12.90
CA GLN A 260 -5.19 -2.55 14.36
C GLN A 260 -6.47 -2.44 15.19
N CYS A 261 -7.54 -1.91 14.61
CA CYS A 261 -8.83 -1.77 15.28
C CYS A 261 -9.56 -3.10 15.51
N VAL A 262 -9.13 -4.17 14.85
CA VAL A 262 -9.77 -5.48 14.91
C VAL A 262 -9.29 -6.28 16.12
N ASN A 263 -10.24 -6.82 16.87
CA ASN A 263 -9.96 -7.73 17.96
C ASN A 263 -9.60 -9.13 17.43
N LEU A 264 -8.30 -9.39 17.27
CA LEU A 264 -7.79 -10.66 16.77
C LEU A 264 -8.14 -11.85 17.66
N THR A 265 -8.24 -11.66 18.98
CA THR A 265 -8.62 -12.70 19.93
C THR A 265 -10.04 -13.19 19.66
N ARG A 266 -11.00 -12.25 19.51
CA ARG A 266 -12.39 -12.57 19.15
C ARG A 266 -12.49 -13.17 17.74
N PHE A 267 -11.70 -12.68 16.79
CA PHE A 267 -11.68 -13.27 15.44
C PHE A 267 -11.20 -14.73 15.47
N ASN A 268 -10.20 -15.06 16.29
CA ASN A 268 -9.70 -16.43 16.35
C ASN A 268 -10.72 -17.41 16.98
N SER A 269 -11.45 -16.97 18.02
CA SER A 269 -12.48 -17.78 18.68
C SER A 269 -13.76 -17.90 17.83
N GLU A 270 -14.35 -16.76 17.45
CA GLU A 270 -15.69 -16.64 16.88
C GLU A 270 -15.72 -16.51 15.35
N LYS A 271 -14.56 -16.29 14.70
CA LYS A 271 -14.46 -15.97 13.26
C LYS A 271 -15.31 -14.76 12.84
N THR A 272 -15.60 -13.88 13.79
CA THR A 272 -16.32 -12.62 13.59
C THR A 272 -15.34 -11.45 13.73
N VAL A 273 -15.34 -10.55 12.76
CA VAL A 273 -14.46 -9.36 12.78
C VAL A 273 -15.14 -8.29 13.63
N SER A 274 -14.72 -8.14 14.89
CA SER A 274 -15.23 -7.12 15.84
C SER A 274 -14.20 -6.01 16.00
N PHE A 275 -14.64 -4.75 15.88
CA PHE A 275 -13.76 -3.59 15.89
C PHE A 275 -14.48 -2.29 16.20
N VAL A 276 -13.75 -1.34 16.78
CA VAL A 276 -14.16 0.08 16.85
C VAL A 276 -13.54 0.81 15.66
N PRO A 277 -14.32 1.26 14.65
CA PRO A 277 -13.75 1.82 13.41
C PRO A 277 -13.09 3.19 13.64
N PRO A 278 -11.95 3.47 13.00
CA PRO A 278 -11.51 4.85 12.76
C PRO A 278 -12.60 5.71 12.13
N ASP A 279 -12.47 7.02 12.27
CA ASP A 279 -13.39 7.98 11.66
C ASP A 279 -12.99 8.27 10.21
N GLY A 280 -13.96 8.34 9.30
CA GLY A 280 -13.67 8.56 7.88
C GLY A 280 -13.23 7.30 7.13
N GLU A 281 -12.30 7.45 6.18
CA GLU A 281 -11.87 6.40 5.25
C GLU A 281 -10.66 5.61 5.75
N PHE A 282 -10.76 4.28 5.81
CA PHE A 282 -9.65 3.40 6.19
C PHE A 282 -9.77 2.01 5.54
N GLU A 283 -8.63 1.28 5.47
CA GLU A 283 -8.61 -0.12 5.04
C GLU A 283 -8.83 -1.02 6.28
N LEU A 284 -9.98 -1.71 6.36
CA LEU A 284 -10.30 -2.58 7.49
C LEU A 284 -9.50 -3.88 7.45
N MET A 285 -9.47 -4.52 6.27
CA MET A 285 -8.79 -5.79 6.09
C MET A 285 -8.37 -6.00 4.64
N LYS A 286 -7.34 -6.82 4.47
CA LYS A 286 -6.89 -7.31 3.18
C LYS A 286 -6.80 -8.82 3.25
N TYR A 287 -7.29 -9.48 2.21
CA TYR A 287 -7.35 -10.93 2.12
C TYR A 287 -6.76 -11.44 0.80
N ARG A 288 -6.36 -12.70 0.80
CA ARG A 288 -5.86 -13.41 -0.38
C ARG A 288 -6.64 -14.71 -0.57
N ILE A 289 -6.98 -15.02 -1.82
CA ILE A 289 -7.67 -16.24 -2.23
C ILE A 289 -6.91 -16.84 -3.42
N THR A 290 -6.58 -18.12 -3.37
CA THR A 290 -5.95 -18.86 -4.48
C THR A 290 -6.86 -19.92 -5.08
N GLU A 291 -7.88 -20.36 -4.35
CA GLU A 291 -8.81 -21.38 -4.80
C GLU A 291 -10.16 -20.80 -5.23
N GLY A 292 -10.87 -21.51 -6.11
CA GLY A 292 -12.22 -21.10 -6.54
C GLY A 292 -12.29 -19.81 -7.37
N VAL A 293 -11.15 -19.29 -7.86
CA VAL A 293 -11.10 -18.04 -8.62
C VAL A 293 -11.66 -18.24 -10.03
N ASN A 294 -12.70 -17.47 -10.37
CA ASN A 294 -13.26 -17.42 -11.72
C ASN A 294 -12.58 -16.33 -12.54
N LEU A 295 -11.94 -16.71 -13.64
CA LEU A 295 -11.25 -15.76 -14.51
C LEU A 295 -12.27 -14.92 -15.31
N PRO A 296 -12.16 -13.57 -15.31
CA PRO A 296 -13.07 -12.73 -16.10
C PRO A 296 -12.80 -12.82 -17.61
N PHE A 297 -11.54 -13.10 -17.98
CA PHE A 297 -11.10 -13.17 -19.36
C PHE A 297 -10.27 -14.42 -19.62
N ARG A 298 -10.43 -15.01 -20.80
CA ARG A 298 -9.52 -15.98 -21.37
C ARG A 298 -8.81 -15.35 -22.55
N VAL A 299 -7.49 -15.21 -22.44
CA VAL A 299 -6.62 -14.65 -23.48
C VAL A 299 -5.89 -15.79 -24.18
N LEU A 300 -5.86 -15.77 -25.51
CA LEU A 300 -5.18 -16.77 -26.32
C LEU A 300 -4.27 -16.03 -27.31
N PRO A 301 -3.02 -15.74 -26.91
CA PRO A 301 -2.05 -15.12 -27.80
C PRO A 301 -1.38 -16.19 -28.69
N THR A 302 -1.19 -15.87 -29.96
CA THR A 302 -0.42 -16.68 -30.91
C THR A 302 0.54 -15.76 -31.63
N ILE A 303 1.83 -16.10 -31.55
CA ILE A 303 2.90 -15.36 -32.21
C ILE A 303 3.44 -16.22 -33.34
N LYS A 304 3.55 -15.64 -34.53
CA LYS A 304 4.16 -16.28 -35.70
C LYS A 304 5.26 -15.37 -36.23
N GLU A 305 6.47 -15.89 -36.30
CA GLU A 305 7.59 -15.22 -36.95
C GLU A 305 7.57 -15.54 -38.45
N LEU A 306 7.51 -14.50 -39.28
CA LEU A 306 7.48 -14.58 -40.73
C LEU A 306 8.84 -14.17 -41.27
N GLY A 307 9.77 -15.13 -41.29
CA GLY A 307 11.17 -14.89 -41.65
C GLY A 307 11.91 -14.08 -40.59
N ARG A 308 12.83 -13.21 -41.01
CA ARG A 308 13.70 -12.44 -40.10
C ARG A 308 13.21 -11.03 -39.79
N THR A 309 12.21 -10.54 -40.52
CA THR A 309 11.85 -9.09 -40.53
C THR A 309 10.40 -8.81 -40.18
N ARG A 310 9.57 -9.84 -40.05
CA ARG A 310 8.13 -9.69 -39.79
C ARG A 310 7.70 -10.67 -38.71
N MET A 311 6.81 -10.19 -37.85
CA MET A 311 6.14 -10.99 -36.83
C MET A 311 4.66 -10.66 -36.87
N GLU A 312 3.83 -11.69 -36.83
CA GLU A 312 2.39 -11.58 -36.74
C GLU A 312 1.96 -12.03 -35.34
N VAL A 313 1.16 -11.19 -34.66
CA VAL A 313 0.64 -11.50 -33.33
C VAL A 313 -0.89 -11.49 -33.39
N ASN A 314 -1.49 -12.63 -33.13
CA ASN A 314 -2.93 -12.80 -33.04
C ASN A 314 -3.34 -12.96 -31.58
N VAL A 315 -4.10 -12.02 -31.03
CA VAL A 315 -4.56 -12.08 -29.64
C VAL A 315 -6.08 -12.21 -29.63
N LYS A 316 -6.58 -13.39 -29.23
CA LYS A 316 -8.01 -13.60 -29.03
C LYS A 316 -8.33 -13.43 -27.55
N VAL A 317 -9.29 -12.57 -27.24
CA VAL A 317 -9.78 -12.38 -25.87
C VAL A 317 -11.26 -12.73 -25.83
N LYS A 318 -11.60 -13.64 -24.92
CA LYS A 318 -12.97 -14.08 -24.65
C LYS A 318 -13.34 -13.70 -23.23
N SER A 319 -14.43 -12.96 -23.06
CA SER A 319 -15.05 -12.76 -21.74
C SER A 319 -15.67 -14.07 -21.25
N VAL A 320 -15.56 -14.32 -19.95
CA VAL A 320 -16.10 -15.53 -19.29
C VAL A 320 -17.12 -15.15 -18.20
N PHE A 321 -17.32 -13.86 -17.96
CA PHE A 321 -18.38 -13.37 -17.08
C PHE A 321 -19.77 -13.42 -17.75
N GLY A 322 -20.82 -13.42 -16.93
CA GLY A 322 -22.20 -13.49 -17.41
C GLY A 322 -22.63 -12.26 -18.21
N ALA A 323 -23.60 -12.45 -19.11
CA ALA A 323 -24.04 -11.43 -20.09
C ALA A 323 -24.62 -10.13 -19.50
N LYS A 324 -24.90 -10.09 -18.18
CA LYS A 324 -25.36 -8.88 -17.48
C LYS A 324 -24.19 -8.01 -16.99
N MET A 325 -22.97 -8.55 -16.99
CA MET A 325 -21.78 -7.83 -16.56
C MET A 325 -21.10 -7.21 -17.77
N PHE A 326 -20.57 -6.02 -17.58
CA PHE A 326 -19.80 -5.28 -18.57
C PHE A 326 -18.40 -5.01 -18.03
N ALA A 327 -17.43 -4.90 -18.92
CA ALA A 327 -16.05 -4.55 -18.58
C ALA A 327 -15.68 -3.21 -19.23
N LEU A 328 -15.44 -2.21 -18.39
CA LEU A 328 -15.03 -0.87 -18.82
C LEU A 328 -13.51 -0.74 -18.81
N GLY A 329 -12.99 0.11 -19.70
CA GLY A 329 -11.58 0.50 -19.69
C GLY A 329 -10.61 -0.66 -19.87
N VAL A 330 -10.98 -1.69 -20.64
CA VAL A 330 -10.11 -2.85 -20.86
C VAL A 330 -8.96 -2.44 -21.77
N VAL A 331 -7.73 -2.61 -21.26
CA VAL A 331 -6.50 -2.29 -22.00
C VAL A 331 -5.63 -3.54 -22.09
N ILE A 332 -5.38 -3.99 -23.31
CA ILE A 332 -4.44 -5.06 -23.60
C ILE A 332 -3.15 -4.45 -24.12
N LYS A 333 -2.04 -4.80 -23.47
CA LYS A 333 -0.69 -4.42 -23.88
C LYS A 333 0.02 -5.65 -24.42
N VAL A 334 0.46 -5.57 -25.67
CA VAL A 334 1.26 -6.61 -26.33
C VAL A 334 2.65 -6.04 -26.56
N PRO A 335 3.67 -6.46 -25.78
CA PRO A 335 5.04 -6.04 -26.00
C PRO A 335 5.52 -6.44 -27.41
N VAL A 336 6.28 -5.56 -28.04
CA VAL A 336 6.89 -5.81 -29.36
C VAL A 336 8.41 -5.61 -29.29
N PRO A 337 9.17 -6.18 -30.23
CA PRO A 337 10.61 -5.96 -30.29
C PRO A 337 10.97 -4.46 -30.37
N LYS A 338 12.04 -4.04 -29.69
CA LYS A 338 12.53 -2.64 -29.69
C LYS A 338 12.84 -2.09 -31.09
N GLN A 339 13.11 -2.97 -32.05
CA GLN A 339 13.45 -2.63 -33.44
C GLN A 339 12.20 -2.50 -34.33
N THR A 340 11.00 -2.40 -33.74
CA THR A 340 9.75 -2.32 -34.51
C THR A 340 9.67 -1.00 -35.28
N ALA A 341 9.90 -1.06 -36.59
CA ALA A 341 9.84 0.11 -37.47
C ALA A 341 8.40 0.50 -37.86
N LYS A 342 7.50 -0.48 -38.01
CA LYS A 342 6.11 -0.26 -38.42
C LYS A 342 5.21 -1.33 -37.80
N ALA A 343 4.02 -0.92 -37.33
CA ALA A 343 2.97 -1.81 -36.84
C ALA A 343 1.67 -1.57 -37.62
N SER A 344 1.00 -2.65 -38.00
CA SER A 344 -0.32 -2.64 -38.63
C SER A 344 -1.33 -3.38 -37.76
N PHE A 345 -2.56 -2.90 -37.68
CA PHE A 345 -3.58 -3.41 -36.76
C PHE A 345 -4.82 -3.86 -37.50
N GLN A 346 -5.35 -5.00 -37.07
CA GLN A 346 -6.71 -5.43 -37.37
C GLN A 346 -7.36 -5.77 -36.03
N VAL A 347 -8.42 -5.04 -35.69
CA VAL A 347 -9.17 -5.24 -34.44
C VAL A 347 -10.63 -5.47 -34.75
N THR A 348 -11.26 -6.37 -34.01
CA THR A 348 -12.69 -6.67 -34.14
C THR A 348 -13.56 -5.64 -33.41
N SER A 349 -13.03 -5.03 -32.34
CA SER A 349 -13.70 -4.02 -31.54
C SER A 349 -12.69 -3.08 -30.89
N GLY A 350 -13.10 -1.85 -30.60
CA GLY A 350 -12.27 -0.84 -29.94
C GLY A 350 -11.20 -0.22 -30.85
N ARG A 351 -10.13 0.29 -30.22
CA ARG A 351 -9.05 1.02 -30.90
C ARG A 351 -7.69 0.51 -30.46
N ALA A 352 -6.81 0.21 -31.42
CA ALA A 352 -5.43 -0.17 -31.17
C ALA A 352 -4.45 0.90 -31.67
N LYS A 353 -3.38 1.12 -30.92
CA LYS A 353 -2.27 2.01 -31.28
C LYS A 353 -0.93 1.42 -30.87
N TYR A 354 0.12 1.71 -31.62
CA TYR A 354 1.49 1.46 -31.16
C TYR A 354 1.89 2.57 -30.19
N ASN A 355 2.47 2.22 -29.05
CA ASN A 355 3.09 3.16 -28.13
C ASN A 355 4.61 2.91 -28.05
N PRO A 356 5.43 3.76 -28.71
CA PRO A 356 6.89 3.62 -28.73
C PRO A 356 7.53 3.79 -27.35
N SER A 357 6.93 4.56 -26.43
CA SER A 357 7.56 4.84 -25.13
C SER A 357 7.65 3.62 -24.21
N ILE A 358 6.85 2.59 -24.50
CA ILE A 358 6.76 1.34 -23.73
C ILE A 358 6.94 0.11 -24.62
N ASP A 359 7.43 0.29 -25.85
CA ASP A 359 7.64 -0.79 -26.84
C ASP A 359 6.45 -1.76 -26.94
N SER A 360 5.21 -1.25 -26.94
CA SER A 360 4.01 -2.09 -26.86
C SER A 360 2.89 -1.63 -27.78
N LEU A 361 2.14 -2.59 -28.31
CA LEU A 361 0.84 -2.36 -28.93
C LEU A 361 -0.22 -2.27 -27.83
N VAL A 362 -1.00 -1.21 -27.84
CA VAL A 362 -2.03 -0.93 -26.84
C VAL A 362 -3.39 -1.01 -27.50
N TRP A 363 -4.17 -2.01 -27.14
CA TRP A 363 -5.54 -2.23 -27.59
C TRP A 363 -6.53 -1.88 -26.48
N ASN A 364 -7.37 -0.87 -26.72
CA ASN A 364 -8.38 -0.39 -25.79
C ASN A 364 -9.77 -0.74 -26.31
N PHE A 365 -10.60 -1.35 -25.47
CA PHE A 365 -11.98 -1.67 -25.82
C PHE A 365 -12.87 -1.72 -24.57
N THR A 366 -14.16 -1.86 -24.81
CA THR A 366 -15.19 -2.02 -23.79
C THR A 366 -16.03 -3.23 -24.19
N ILE A 367 -16.39 -4.06 -23.22
CA ILE A 367 -17.32 -5.16 -23.43
C ILE A 367 -18.61 -4.76 -22.72
N SER A 368 -19.61 -4.42 -23.53
CA SER A 368 -20.97 -4.07 -23.10
C SER A 368 -21.88 -5.28 -23.11
#